data_AF-A0A5J4P9B5-F1
#
_entry.id   AF-A0A5J4P9B5-F1
#
_cell.length_a   1.000
_cell.length_b   1.000
_cell.length_c   1.000
_cell.angle_alpha   90.00
_cell.angle_beta   90.00
_cell.angle_gamma   90.00
#
_symmetry.space_group_name_H-M   'P 1'
#
loop_
_entity.id
_entity.type
_entity.pdbx_description
1 polymer ?
#
loop_
_entity_poly.entity_id
_entity_poly.type
_entity_poly.pdbx_seq_one_letter_code
_entity_poly.pdbx_strand_id
1 'polypeptide(L)'
;MPQPHYETWFMEGRLIPNYHYVEIKADYSDLEDRLTYYMHHVNEAMKIIKNAHQYITQFRDKKREDLISLLTLQKYFQQTGQLE
;
A
#
# COMPACT_ATOMS: atom_id res chain seq x y z
N MET A 1 11.11 2.16 3.03
CA MET A 1 10.48 3.41 2.51
C MET A 1 10.08 4.27 3.70
N PRO A 2 10.17 5.61 3.58
CA PRO A 2 9.58 6.51 4.56
C PRO A 2 8.07 6.28 4.69
N GLN A 3 7.48 6.81 5.76
CA GLN A 3 6.04 6.79 5.92
C GLN A 3 5.37 7.42 4.68
N PRO A 4 4.39 6.75 4.05
CA PRO A 4 3.69 7.31 2.90
C PRO A 4 2.96 8.61 3.27
N HIS A 5 3.11 9.62 2.41
CA HIS A 5 2.42 10.92 2.58
C HIS A 5 1.23 11.09 1.66
N TYR A 6 1.20 10.36 0.54
CA TYR A 6 0.16 10.47 -0.48
C TYR A 6 -0.69 9.20 -0.48
N GLU A 7 -1.99 9.39 -0.63
CA GLU A 7 -2.95 8.30 -0.80
C GLU A 7 -3.23 8.11 -2.29
N THR A 8 -3.04 6.90 -2.79
CA THR A 8 -3.48 6.49 -4.11
C THR A 8 -4.54 5.40 -4.01
N TRP A 9 -4.94 4.84 -5.15
CA TRP A 9 -5.84 3.69 -5.20
C TRP A 9 -5.30 2.47 -4.43
N PHE A 10 -3.98 2.39 -4.21
CA PHE A 10 -3.33 1.32 -3.47
C PHE A 10 -3.50 1.43 -1.94
N MET A 11 -4.15 2.50 -1.48
CA MET A 11 -4.48 2.77 -0.09
C MET A 11 -3.25 2.79 0.84
N GLU A 12 -2.21 3.54 0.48
CA GLU A 12 -0.92 3.56 1.18
C GLU A 12 -1.04 3.92 2.67
N GLY A 13 -2.03 4.72 3.07
CA GLY A 13 -2.32 5.04 4.46
C GLY A 13 -2.73 3.84 5.32
N ARG A 14 -3.03 2.68 4.71
CA ARG A 14 -3.29 1.40 5.40
C ARG A 14 -2.05 0.53 5.55
N LEU A 15 -0.92 0.92 4.96
CA LEU A 15 0.33 0.16 5.11
C LEU A 15 0.85 0.31 6.54
N ILE A 16 1.28 -0.81 7.13
CA ILE A 16 1.74 -0.87 8.52
C ILE A 16 3.26 -0.94 8.46
N PRO A 17 3.98 0.00 9.09
CA PRO A 17 5.44 -0.01 9.11
C PRO A 17 5.94 -1.30 9.75
N ASN A 18 7.02 -1.85 9.20
CA ASN A 18 7.67 -3.09 9.65
C ASN A 18 6.80 -4.35 9.57
N TYR A 19 5.62 -4.23 8.95
CA TYR A 19 4.73 -5.36 8.65
C TYR A 19 4.50 -5.49 7.15
N HIS A 20 4.09 -4.41 6.47
CA HIS A 20 3.92 -4.38 5.01
C HIS A 20 5.17 -3.85 4.27
N TYR A 21 6.01 -3.07 4.94
CA TYR A 21 7.24 -2.52 4.37
C TYR A 21 8.28 -2.28 5.46
N VAL A 22 9.56 -2.17 5.07
CA VAL A 22 10.63 -1.74 5.97
C VAL A 22 10.58 -0.22 6.10
N GLU A 23 10.23 0.29 7.28
CA GLU A 23 10.24 1.74 7.53
C GLU A 23 11.68 2.25 7.65
N ILE A 24 11.92 3.41 7.03
CA ILE A 24 13.16 4.20 7.17
C ILE A 24 12.75 5.65 7.44
N LYS A 25 13.65 6.47 7.97
CA LYS A 25 13.39 7.89 8.21
C LYS A 25 13.22 8.66 6.90
N ALA A 26 12.48 9.77 6.98
CA ALA A 26 12.23 10.64 5.83
C ALA A 26 13.49 11.32 5.28
N ASP A 27 14.51 11.50 6.12
CA ASP A 27 15.83 12.02 5.73
C ASP A 27 16.82 10.92 5.31
N TYR A 28 16.37 9.66 5.27
CA TYR A 28 17.15 8.48 4.90
C TYR A 28 18.36 8.19 5.81
N SER A 29 18.44 8.82 6.99
CA SER A 29 19.63 8.73 7.84
C SER A 29 19.90 7.32 8.38
N ASP A 30 18.90 6.44 8.37
CA ASP A 30 18.94 5.07 8.89
C ASP A 30 18.91 4.00 7.79
N LEU A 31 18.99 4.41 6.51
CA LEU A 31 18.85 3.48 5.38
C LEU A 31 19.88 2.34 5.43
N GLU A 32 21.15 2.67 5.62
CA GLU A 32 22.25 1.69 5.63
C GLU A 32 22.14 0.71 6.81
N ASP A 33 21.78 1.22 7.99
CA ASP A 33 21.56 0.40 9.19
C ASP A 33 20.43 -0.60 8.97
N ARG A 34 19.32 -0.15 8.37
CA ARG A 34 18.13 -0.98 8.12
C ARG A 34 18.41 -2.04 7.06
N LEU A 35 19.16 -1.70 6.01
CA LEU A 35 19.60 -2.68 5.01
C LEU A 35 20.50 -3.74 5.65
N THR A 36 21.53 -3.32 6.37
CA THR A 36 22.46 -4.21 7.07
C THR A 36 21.70 -5.13 8.04
N TYR A 37 20.73 -4.61 8.78
CA TYR A 37 19.90 -5.41 9.68
C TYR A 37 19.19 -6.54 8.95
N TYR A 38 18.42 -6.24 7.88
CA TYR A 38 17.64 -7.26 7.17
C TYR A 38 18.48 -8.21 6.32
N MET A 39 19.70 -7.84 5.93
CA MET A 39 20.67 -8.78 5.34
C MET A 39 21.04 -9.91 6.31
N HIS A 40 21.12 -9.62 7.61
CA HIS A 40 21.38 -10.61 8.65
C HIS A 40 20.10 -11.27 9.20
N HIS A 41 18.93 -10.65 8.98
CA HIS A 41 17.62 -11.11 9.46
C HIS A 41 16.68 -11.45 8.30
N VAL A 42 17.14 -12.29 7.38
CA VAL A 42 16.42 -12.65 6.14
C VAL A 42 15.01 -13.17 6.41
N ASN A 43 14.82 -13.98 7.46
CA ASN A 43 13.50 -14.51 7.82
C ASN A 43 12.48 -13.41 8.17
N GLU A 44 12.92 -12.31 8.76
CA GLU A 44 12.04 -11.16 9.05
C GLU A 44 11.70 -10.40 7.78
N ALA A 45 12.68 -10.16 6.90
CA ALA A 45 12.44 -9.55 5.60
C ALA A 45 11.43 -10.36 4.76
N MET A 46 11.56 -11.70 4.77
CA MET A 46 10.62 -12.58 4.08
C MET A 46 9.20 -12.52 4.63
N LYS A 47 9.02 -12.32 5.95
CA LYS A 47 7.68 -12.09 6.53
C LYS A 47 7.08 -10.78 6.01
N ILE A 48 7.87 -9.71 5.96
CA ILE A 48 7.41 -8.41 5.44
C ILE A 48 6.99 -8.55 3.97
N ILE A 49 7.80 -9.20 3.14
CA ILE A 49 7.49 -9.45 1.72
C ILE A 49 6.19 -10.26 1.58
N LYS A 50 6.01 -11.30 2.41
CA LYS A 50 4.79 -12.11 2.39
C LYS A 50 3.55 -11.27 2.72
N ASN A 51 3.60 -10.46 3.76
CA ASN A 51 2.51 -9.59 4.16
C ASN A 51 2.20 -8.55 3.08
N ALA A 52 3.23 -7.97 2.46
CA ALA A 52 3.06 -7.04 1.34
C ALA A 52 2.33 -7.69 0.16
N HIS A 53 2.75 -8.90 -0.24
CA HIS A 53 2.06 -9.65 -1.29
C HIS A 53 0.63 -10.00 -0.92
N GLN A 54 0.38 -10.39 0.33
CA GLN A 54 -0.97 -10.65 0.82
C GLN A 54 -1.84 -9.38 0.71
N TYR A 55 -1.33 -8.22 1.12
CA TYR A 55 -2.02 -6.94 0.98
C TYR A 55 -2.35 -6.61 -0.49
N ILE A 56 -1.41 -6.84 -1.41
CA ILE A 56 -1.58 -6.57 -2.85
C ILE A 56 -2.69 -7.43 -3.47
N THR A 57 -2.97 -8.62 -2.92
CA THR A 57 -3.93 -9.57 -3.56
C THR A 57 -5.32 -8.98 -3.77
N GLN A 58 -5.78 -8.05 -2.93
CA GLN A 58 -7.10 -7.43 -3.06
C GLN A 58 -7.25 -6.61 -4.35
N PHE A 59 -6.16 -6.05 -4.88
CA PHE A 59 -6.13 -5.22 -6.09
C PHE A 59 -5.91 -6.02 -7.37
N ARG A 60 -5.78 -7.36 -7.28
CA ARG A 60 -5.55 -8.23 -8.44
C ARG A 60 -6.83 -8.78 -9.06
N ASP A 61 -7.97 -8.59 -8.40
CA ASP A 61 -9.28 -9.03 -8.91
C ASP A 61 -9.82 -8.00 -9.92
N LYS A 62 -9.54 -8.21 -11.21
CA LYS A 62 -9.94 -7.29 -12.28
C LYS A 62 -11.44 -7.00 -12.31
N LYS A 63 -12.29 -8.01 -12.06
CA LYS A 63 -13.75 -7.84 -12.08
C LYS A 63 -14.19 -6.95 -10.93
N ARG A 64 -13.60 -7.12 -9.75
CA ARG A 64 -13.83 -6.27 -8.60
C ARG A 64 -13.37 -4.83 -8.86
N GLU A 65 -12.18 -4.65 -9.42
CA GLU A 65 -11.64 -3.31 -9.74
C GLU A 65 -12.52 -2.57 -10.77
N ASP A 66 -13.03 -3.27 -11.78
CA ASP A 66 -13.97 -2.70 -12.75
C ASP A 66 -15.29 -2.27 -12.09
N LEU A 67 -15.83 -3.12 -11.21
CA LEU A 67 -17.03 -2.80 -10.46
C LEU A 67 -16.83 -1.59 -9.53
N ILE A 68 -15.71 -1.54 -8.80
CA ILE A 68 -15.40 -0.41 -7.92
C ILE A 68 -15.27 0.88 -8.74
N SER A 69 -14.65 0.82 -9.92
CA SER A 69 -14.53 1.97 -10.82
C SER A 69 -15.90 2.50 -11.25
N LEU A 70 -16.79 1.61 -11.70
CA LEU A 70 -18.16 1.96 -12.08
C LEU A 70 -18.97 2.54 -10.90
N LEU A 71 -18.88 1.92 -9.73
CA LEU A 71 -19.57 2.39 -8.52
C LEU A 71 -19.03 3.73 -8.03
N THR A 72 -17.73 3.98 -8.19
CA THR A 72 -17.10 5.27 -7.86
C THR A 72 -17.65 6.37 -8.78
N LEU A 73 -17.72 6.11 -10.09
CA LEU A 73 -18.32 7.04 -11.05
C LEU A 73 -19.80 7.28 -10.76
N GLN A 74 -20.57 6.22 -10.51
CA GLN A 74 -21.98 6.32 -10.15
C GLN A 74 -22.17 7.19 -8.90
N LYS A 75 -21.38 6.95 -7.84
CA LYS A 75 -21.43 7.74 -6.62
C LYS A 75 -21.08 9.20 -6.90
N TYR A 76 -20.04 9.46 -7.68
CA TYR A 76 -19.67 10.82 -8.09
C TYR A 76 -20.85 11.51 -8.79
N PHE A 77 -21.43 10.90 -9.83
CA PHE A 77 -22.56 11.47 -10.57
C PHE A 77 -23.78 11.73 -9.68
N GLN A 78 -24.08 10.83 -8.74
CA GLN A 78 -25.16 11.02 -7.79
C GLN A 78 -24.92 12.25 -6.89
N GLN A 79 -23.70 12.40 -6.38
CA GLN A 79 -23.34 13.51 -5.48
C GLN A 79 -23.24 14.86 -6.21
N THR A 80 -22.99 14.85 -7.51
CA THR A 80 -22.88 16.06 -8.35
C THR A 80 -24.16 16.39 -9.12
N GLY A 81 -25.25 15.64 -8.94
CA GLY A 81 -26.52 15.86 -9.63
C GLY A 81 -26.48 15.58 -11.14
N GLN A 82 -25.59 14.69 -11.57
CA GLN A 82 -25.44 14.27 -12.97
C GLN A 82 -26.22 12.99 -13.30
N LEU A 83 -26.97 12.45 -12.33
CA LEU A 83 -27.97 11.41 -12.56
C LEU A 83 -29.34 12.09 -12.66
N GLU A 84 -29.96 12.01 -13.84
CA GLU A 84 -31.36 12.42 -14.08
C GLU A 84 -32.36 11.46 -13.40
#